data_AF-A0A7C1U826-F1
#
_entry.id   AF-A0A7C1U826-F1
#
_cell.length_a   1.000
_cell.length_b   1.000
_cell.length_c   1.000
_cell.angle_alpha   90.00
_cell.angle_beta   90.00
_cell.angle_gamma   90.00
#
_symmetry.space_group_name_H-M   'P 1'
#
loop_
_entity.id
_entity.type
_entity.pdbx_description
1 polymer ?
#
loop_
_entity_poly.entity_id
_entity_poly.type
_entity_poly.pdbx_seq_one_letter_code
_entity_poly.pdbx_strand_id
1 'polypeptide(L)' 'GQWNSYDIICDGKTITLFVNGLLQNKGADVDPSSGPISLQSEGSPIEFRNIYIEPVTK' A
#
# COMPACT_ATOMS: atom_id res chain seq x y z
N GLY A 1 2.13 -11.45 -16.84
CA GLY A 1 2.68 -10.15 -16.39
C GLY A 1 4.00 -10.37 -15.67
N GLN A 2 4.57 -9.32 -15.10
CA GLN A 2 5.68 -9.41 -14.16
C GLN A 2 5.15 -9.13 -12.75
N TRP A 3 5.82 -9.66 -11.73
CA TRP A 3 5.50 -9.35 -10.34
C TRP A 3 5.98 -7.95 -9.97
N ASN A 4 5.17 -7.20 -9.23
CA ASN A 4 5.59 -5.95 -8.59
C ASN A 4 5.61 -6.14 -7.07
N SER A 5 6.58 -5.53 -6.39
CA SER A 5 6.55 -5.37 -4.95
C SER A 5 5.94 -4.02 -4.58
N TYR A 6 5.15 -4.02 -3.51
CA TYR A 6 4.52 -2.83 -2.95
C TYR A 6 4.99 -2.67 -1.51
N ASP A 7 5.54 -1.50 -1.19
CA ASP A 7 5.74 -1.07 0.20
C ASP A 7 4.83 0.13 0.43
N ILE A 8 3.86 -0.04 1.33
CA ILE A 8 2.85 0.97 1.64
C ILE A 8 2.99 1.34 3.11
N ILE A 9 3.43 2.57 3.37
CA ILE A 9 3.65 3.09 4.72
C ILE A 9 2.49 4.01 5.07
N CYS A 10 1.66 3.60 6.01
CA CYS A 10 0.60 4.42 6.59
C CYS A 10 1.05 4.93 7.96
N ASP A 11 1.48 6.20 8.02
CA ASP A 11 1.94 6.85 9.25
C ASP A 11 1.05 8.05 9.59
N GLY A 12 0.18 7.87 10.60
CA GLY A 12 -0.82 8.84 11.00
C GLY A 12 -1.76 9.19 9.85
N LYS A 13 -1.66 10.43 9.34
CA LYS A 13 -2.46 10.93 8.20
C LYS A 13 -1.69 10.93 6.87
N THR A 14 -0.50 10.31 6.84
CA THR A 14 0.34 10.23 5.65
C THR A 14 0.35 8.81 5.12
N ILE A 15 0.19 8.66 3.80
CA ILE A 15 0.37 7.39 3.11
C ILE A 15 1.47 7.56 2.07
N THR A 16 2.50 6.73 2.12
CA THR A 16 3.59 6.71 1.14
C THR A 16 3.61 5.35 0.44
N LEU A 17 3.68 5.36 -0.88
CA LEU A 17 3.63 4.17 -1.73
C LEU A 17 4.91 4.05 -2.55
N PHE A 18 5.57 2.90 -2.42
CA PHE A 18 6.67 2.48 -3.29
C PHE A 18 6.24 1.29 -4.14
N VAL A 19 6.64 1.31 -5.40
CA VAL A 19 6.51 0.17 -6.31
C VAL A 19 7.89 -0.22 -6.78
N ASN A 20 8.29 -1.47 -6.54
CA ASN A 20 9.63 -1.97 -6.84
C ASN A 20 10.74 -1.10 -6.23
N GLY A 21 10.54 -0.63 -4.98
CA GLY A 21 11.49 0.22 -4.26
C GLY A 21 11.54 1.70 -4.70
N LEU A 22 10.76 2.09 -5.71
CA LEU A 22 10.69 3.47 -6.20
C LEU A 22 9.45 4.17 -5.68
N LEU A 23 9.62 5.37 -5.11
CA LEU A 23 8.51 6.21 -4.65
C LEU A 23 7.59 6.54 -5.82
N GLN A 24 6.32 6.14 -5.72
CA GLN A 24 5.32 6.45 -6.74
C GLN A 24 4.35 7.53 -6.28
N ASN A 25 3.99 7.54 -4.99
CA ASN A 25 3.00 8.49 -4.49
C ASN A 25 3.18 8.78 -2.99
N LYS A 26 2.76 9.97 -2.56
CA LYS A 26 2.63 10.37 -1.17
C LYS A 26 1.37 11.24 -0.98
N GLY A 27 0.46 10.78 -0.14
CA GLY A 27 -0.72 11.53 0.30
C GLY A 27 -0.57 12.02 1.74
N ALA A 28 -1.17 13.16 2.05
CA ALA A 28 -1.26 13.73 3.40
C ALA A 28 -2.73 14.08 3.72
N ASP A 29 -3.00 14.38 4.99
CA ASP A 29 -4.33 14.73 5.49
C ASP A 29 -5.43 13.72 5.16
N VAL A 30 -5.07 12.43 5.15
CA VAL A 30 -6.01 11.34 4.88
C VAL A 30 -7.10 11.27 5.95
N ASP A 31 -8.35 11.19 5.51
CA ASP A 31 -9.55 11.03 6.33
C ASP A 31 -10.49 9.99 5.66
N PRO A 32 -10.81 8.86 6.31
CA PRO A 32 -10.41 8.44 7.65
C PRO A 32 -8.93 8.02 7.74
N SER A 33 -8.28 8.28 8.89
CA SER A 33 -6.87 7.94 9.12
C SER A 33 -6.63 6.48 9.55
N SER A 34 -7.67 5.67 9.62
CA SER A 34 -7.60 4.24 9.98
C SER A 34 -8.80 3.48 9.45
N GLY A 35 -8.61 2.22 9.06
CA GLY A 35 -9.68 1.39 8.55
C GLY A 35 -9.20 -0.01 8.13
N PRO A 36 -10.09 -0.83 7.56
CA PRO A 36 -9.73 -2.13 7.04
C PRO A 36 -8.84 -2.02 5.80
N ILE A 37 -7.96 -3.00 5.60
CA ILE A 37 -7.15 -3.15 4.40
C ILE A 37 -7.87 -4.10 3.43
N SER A 38 -7.93 -3.73 2.15
CA SER A 38 -8.59 -4.52 1.11
C SER A 38 -7.68 -4.70 -0.10
N LEU A 39 -7.78 -5.86 -0.75
CA LEU A 39 -7.13 -6.14 -2.03
C LEU A 39 -8.17 -5.97 -3.13
N GLN A 40 -7.97 -4.98 -4.00
CA GLN A 40 -8.90 -4.68 -5.08
C GLN A 40 -8.38 -5.21 -6.42
N SER A 41 -9.32 -5.68 -7.24
CA SER A 41 -9.12 -6.01 -8.64
C SER A 41 -10.20 -5.31 -9.45
N GLU A 42 -9.85 -4.70 -10.58
CA GLU A 42 -10.81 -4.05 -11.47
C GLU A 42 -10.64 -4.59 -12.89
N GLY A 43 -11.69 -5.25 -13.42
CA GLY A 43 -11.82 -5.59 -14.84
C GLY A 43 -10.88 -6.70 -15.38
N SER A 44 -9.95 -7.23 -14.60
CA SER A 44 -9.03 -8.29 -15.05
C SER A 44 -8.48 -9.13 -13.89
N PRO A 45 -8.14 -10.41 -14.11
CA PRO A 45 -7.54 -11.26 -13.09
C PRO A 45 -6.26 -10.65 -12.49
N ILE A 46 -6.13 -10.74 -11.17
CA ILE A 46 -4.95 -10.32 -10.42
C ILE A 46 -4.56 -11.42 -9.43
N GLU A 47 -3.26 -11.55 -9.17
CA GLU A 47 -2.72 -12.50 -8.21
C GLU A 47 -1.95 -11.73 -7.13
N PHE A 48 -2.12 -12.13 -5.88
CA PHE A 48 -1.41 -11.56 -4.74
C PHE A 48 -0.68 -12.67 -3.97
N ARG A 49 0.49 -12.35 -3.42
CA ARG A 49 1.27 -13.26 -2.56
C ARG A 49 2.14 -12.46 -1.59
N ASN A 50 2.60 -13.12 -0.54
CA ASN A 50 3.51 -12.54 0.45
C ASN A 50 2.99 -11.24 1.08
N ILE A 51 1.72 -11.25 1.52
CA ILE A 51 1.07 -10.09 2.12
C ILE A 51 1.25 -10.17 3.62
N TYR A 52 1.89 -9.16 4.20
CA TYR A 52 2.12 -9.04 5.63
C TYR A 52 1.89 -7.60 6.06
N ILE A 53 1.64 -7.41 7.36
CA ILE A 53 1.42 -6.10 7.98
C ILE A 53 2.37 -6.03 9.15
N GLU A 54 3.12 -4.94 9.22
CA GLU A 54 4.02 -4.65 10.33
C GLU A 54 3.68 -3.27 10.90
N PRO A 55 3.79 -3.09 12.24
CA PRO A 55 3.69 -1.75 12.82
C PRO A 55 4.76 -0.83 12.22
N VAL A 56 4.40 0.43 11.97
CA VAL A 56 5.38 1.45 11.60
C VAL A 56 6.30 1.66 12.81
N THR A 57 7.58 1.31 12.65
CA THR A 57 8.58 1.51 13.70
C THR A 57 9.10 2.95 13.60
N LYS A 58 9.23 3.63 14.74
CA LYS A 58 9.85 4.97 14.80
C LYS A 58 11.36 4.92 14.69
#